data_AF-A0AAW0BFD0-F1
#
_entry.id   AF-A0AAW0BFD0-F1
#
_cell.length_a   1.000
_cell.length_b   1.000
_cell.length_c   1.000
_cell.angle_alpha   90.00
_cell.angle_beta   90.00
_cell.angle_gamma   90.00
#
_symmetry.space_group_name_H-M   'P 1'
#
loop_
_entity.id
_entity.type
_entity.pdbx_description
1 polymer ?
#
loop_
_entity_poly.entity_id
_entity_poly.type
_entity_poly.pdbx_seq_one_letter_code
_entity_poly.pdbx_strand_id
1 'polypeptide(L)'
;MAIALQPATAQTSYIPNLNIESFILPSPPTPTGKPLSVAAKRYRAPGAPIQSTDGITLLMFHGLGQHKEQWEPTLEKLFAIHSTSSRSNSNSNLPQIREAWALEWQSHGESAVLNQNSLQDDAESAPLNLWGIAIANFLKSDHVAGHRLYGVGYSSGTVGLLLSTRDFDKSPYNGIILIEPSMMDSDTWKANGEDEIQPAFDMVTNAVKHRRDAWATREAAMKFFMGRFPWNAWDPRIVALFAEHALTSGKDKDGNPCVVRSCPMIHEALAFQVNLKNTWDAVEQISKLSSGSSRVPIHVVFGETVDLMPQVIRECVVDKNKGRNVASITTIPDVGHTIMQEMPDVVATTVSDLLIKLCSPSPPVPVRSLL
;
A
#
# COMPACT_ATOMS: atom_id res chain seq x y z
N MET A 1 14.10 35.17 4.57
CA MET A 1 15.44 34.68 4.97
C MET A 1 15.50 33.22 4.55
N ALA A 2 16.14 32.92 3.41
CA ALA A 2 16.15 31.58 2.83
C ALA A 2 17.11 30.71 3.65
N ILE A 3 16.59 29.67 4.29
CA ILE A 3 17.41 28.67 4.98
C ILE A 3 17.96 27.75 3.89
N ALA A 4 19.26 27.85 3.65
CA ALA A 4 19.97 26.94 2.77
C ALA A 4 19.95 25.54 3.40
N LEU A 5 19.25 24.61 2.77
CA LEU A 5 19.34 23.18 3.07
C LEU A 5 20.76 22.70 2.75
N GLN A 6 21.49 22.26 3.78
CA GLN A 6 22.73 21.53 3.57
C GLN A 6 22.44 20.25 2.78
N PRO A 7 23.27 19.86 1.80
CA PRO A 7 23.09 18.61 1.09
C PRO A 7 23.24 17.45 2.08
N ALA A 8 22.18 16.67 2.24
CA ALA A 8 22.21 15.44 3.01
C ALA A 8 23.31 14.54 2.47
N THR A 9 24.25 14.15 3.32
CA THR A 9 25.21 13.08 3.02
C THR A 9 24.42 11.83 2.68
N ALA A 10 24.51 11.36 1.44
CA ALA A 10 23.79 10.19 0.95
C ALA A 10 24.18 8.96 1.79
N GLN A 11 23.32 8.59 2.73
CA GLN A 11 23.42 7.31 3.41
C GLN A 11 23.08 6.25 2.35
N THR A 12 24.08 5.46 1.95
CA THR A 12 23.96 4.51 0.82
C THR A 12 23.13 3.28 1.15
N SER A 13 22.74 3.12 2.42
CA SER A 13 21.88 2.04 2.89
C SER A 13 20.98 2.53 4.03
N TYR A 14 19.74 2.03 4.04
CA TYR A 14 18.80 2.17 5.13
C TYR A 14 18.52 0.79 5.70
N ILE A 15 18.71 0.63 7.00
CA ILE A 15 18.39 -0.61 7.72
C ILE A 15 17.37 -0.22 8.79
N PRO A 16 16.12 -0.68 8.68
CA PRO A 16 15.11 -0.36 9.68
C PRO A 16 15.44 -1.03 11.02
N ASN A 17 15.18 -0.33 12.12
CA ASN A 17 15.21 -0.90 13.46
C ASN A 17 13.93 -1.70 13.73
N LEU A 18 13.81 -2.85 13.07
CA LEU A 18 12.68 -3.78 13.16
C LEU A 18 13.17 -5.23 13.19
N ASN A 19 12.42 -6.10 13.84
CA ASN A 19 12.58 -7.54 13.66
C ASN A 19 11.82 -7.96 12.40
N ILE A 20 12.53 -8.44 11.39
CA ILE A 20 11.98 -8.76 10.07
C ILE A 20 12.14 -10.26 9.78
N GLU A 21 11.05 -10.90 9.35
CA GLU A 21 11.06 -12.26 8.83
C GLU A 21 10.46 -12.27 7.43
N SER A 22 11.11 -12.98 6.50
CA SER A 22 10.66 -13.09 5.11
C SER A 22 9.94 -14.41 4.87
N PHE A 23 8.92 -14.37 4.02
CA PHE A 23 8.07 -15.51 3.67
C PHE A 23 7.82 -15.53 2.16
N ILE A 24 7.70 -16.75 1.61
CA ILE A 24 7.13 -16.99 0.29
C ILE A 24 5.79 -17.67 0.50
N LEU A 25 4.73 -17.02 0.05
CA LEU A 25 3.34 -17.43 0.24
C LEU A 25 2.75 -17.98 -1.07
N PRO A 26 1.83 -18.95 -0.98
CA PRO A 26 1.13 -19.45 -2.15
C PRO A 26 0.26 -18.34 -2.78
N SER A 27 0.24 -18.29 -4.10
CA SER A 27 -0.64 -17.43 -4.89
C SER A 27 -1.50 -18.27 -5.81
N PRO A 28 -2.74 -17.83 -6.15
CA PRO A 28 -3.41 -18.34 -7.33
C PRO A 28 -2.50 -18.19 -8.58
N PRO A 29 -2.58 -19.13 -9.54
CA PRO A 29 -1.81 -19.05 -10.79
C PRO A 29 -2.31 -17.91 -11.68
N THR A 30 -1.52 -17.56 -12.69
CA THR A 30 -1.97 -16.67 -13.79
C THR A 30 -3.25 -17.19 -14.45
N PRO A 31 -4.00 -16.38 -15.22
CA PRO A 31 -5.16 -16.86 -16.00
C PRO A 31 -4.84 -18.02 -16.97
N THR A 32 -3.58 -18.13 -17.41
CA THR A 32 -3.10 -19.22 -18.27
C THR A 32 -2.62 -20.46 -17.50
N GLY A 33 -2.76 -20.48 -16.17
CA GLY A 33 -2.41 -21.60 -15.30
C GLY A 33 -0.95 -21.66 -14.85
N LYS A 34 -0.11 -20.67 -15.21
CA LYS A 34 1.29 -20.61 -14.74
C LYS A 34 1.36 -20.29 -13.25
N PRO A 35 2.25 -20.95 -12.47
CA PRO A 35 2.33 -20.76 -11.03
C PRO A 35 2.83 -19.35 -10.68
N LEU A 36 2.32 -18.79 -9.59
CA LEU A 36 2.81 -17.54 -9.01
C LEU A 36 3.08 -17.74 -7.53
N SER A 37 3.90 -16.88 -6.96
CA SER A 37 4.18 -16.78 -5.52
C SER A 37 4.11 -15.32 -5.08
N VAL A 38 3.86 -15.11 -3.79
CA VAL A 38 3.88 -13.78 -3.16
C VAL A 38 4.99 -13.75 -2.11
N ALA A 39 5.95 -12.86 -2.28
CA ALA A 39 6.88 -12.51 -1.22
C ALA A 39 6.14 -11.68 -0.15
N ALA A 40 6.45 -11.93 1.12
CA ALA A 40 5.90 -11.18 2.23
C ALA A 40 6.95 -10.99 3.32
N LYS A 41 6.78 -9.93 4.12
CA LYS A 41 7.58 -9.69 5.32
C LYS A 41 6.68 -9.53 6.53
N ARG A 42 7.08 -10.13 7.64
CA ARG A 42 6.53 -9.90 8.97
C ARG A 42 7.46 -8.98 9.75
N TYR A 43 6.89 -7.96 10.38
CA TYR A 43 7.59 -6.94 11.15
C TYR A 43 7.11 -6.94 12.60
N ARG A 44 8.05 -6.89 13.52
CA ARG A 44 7.80 -6.74 14.96
C ARG A 44 8.71 -5.65 15.53
N ALA A 45 8.24 -5.00 16.60
CA ALA A 45 9.07 -4.04 17.33
C ALA A 45 10.37 -4.70 17.84
N PRO A 46 11.48 -3.93 17.93
CA PRO A 46 12.71 -4.42 18.54
C PRO A 46 12.48 -4.96 19.95
N GLY A 47 13.00 -6.16 20.22
CA GLY A 47 12.83 -6.85 21.51
C GLY A 47 11.41 -7.38 21.81
N ALA A 48 10.47 -7.30 20.87
CA ALA A 48 9.14 -7.89 21.06
C ALA A 48 9.21 -9.43 21.21
N PRO A 49 8.48 -10.03 22.17
CA PRO A 49 8.43 -11.48 22.32
C PRO A 49 7.91 -12.15 21.06
N ILE A 50 8.58 -13.21 20.60
CA ILE A 50 8.23 -13.94 19.36
C ILE A 50 6.83 -14.58 19.47
N GLN A 51 6.41 -14.97 20.67
CA GLN A 51 5.17 -15.71 20.94
C GLN A 51 4.04 -14.82 21.49
N SER A 52 4.18 -13.48 21.45
CA SER A 52 3.11 -12.61 21.93
C SER A 52 1.83 -12.80 21.10
N THR A 53 0.72 -13.14 21.76
CA THR A 53 -0.60 -13.21 21.12
C THR A 53 -1.40 -11.90 21.27
N ASP A 54 -0.95 -11.01 22.14
CA ASP A 54 -1.64 -9.77 22.47
C ASP A 54 -1.43 -8.67 21.41
N GLY A 55 -2.43 -7.81 21.26
CA GLY A 55 -2.40 -6.64 20.38
C GLY A 55 -3.20 -6.79 19.09
N ILE A 56 -2.93 -5.92 18.13
CA ILE A 56 -3.52 -5.91 16.79
C ILE A 56 -2.47 -6.29 15.73
N THR A 57 -2.90 -6.87 14.62
CA THR A 57 -2.05 -7.16 13.47
C THR A 57 -2.39 -6.22 12.32
N LEU A 58 -1.37 -5.53 11.80
CA LEU A 58 -1.54 -4.64 10.64
C LEU A 58 -1.18 -5.38 9.36
N LEU A 59 -1.99 -5.22 8.31
CA LEU A 59 -1.72 -5.77 6.98
C LEU A 59 -1.51 -4.62 5.99
N MET A 60 -0.31 -4.52 5.44
CA MET A 60 0.19 -3.38 4.67
C MET A 60 0.26 -3.72 3.17
N PHE A 61 -0.33 -2.88 2.32
CA PHE A 61 -0.40 -3.13 0.87
C PHE A 61 0.11 -1.92 0.09
N HIS A 62 1.17 -2.13 -0.71
CA HIS A 62 1.86 -1.09 -1.45
C HIS A 62 1.14 -0.68 -2.74
N GLY A 63 1.54 0.47 -3.31
CA GLY A 63 1.03 0.99 -4.57
C GLY A 63 1.74 0.45 -5.81
N LEU A 64 1.27 0.85 -6.99
CA LEU A 64 1.83 0.48 -8.29
C LEU A 64 3.26 0.99 -8.43
N GLY A 65 4.14 0.15 -9.00
CA GLY A 65 5.56 0.44 -9.17
C GLY A 65 6.37 0.50 -7.87
N GLN A 66 5.73 0.26 -6.73
CA GLN A 66 6.36 0.19 -5.41
C GLN A 66 6.54 -1.26 -4.94
N HIS A 67 7.02 -1.45 -3.71
CA HIS A 67 7.28 -2.76 -3.12
C HIS A 67 7.05 -2.72 -1.59
N LYS A 68 6.98 -3.90 -0.97
CA LYS A 68 6.55 -4.09 0.43
C LYS A 68 7.45 -3.36 1.45
N GLU A 69 8.74 -3.21 1.16
CA GLU A 69 9.72 -2.60 2.07
C GLU A 69 9.55 -1.10 2.22
N GLN A 70 8.86 -0.41 1.31
CA GLN A 70 8.62 1.03 1.48
C GLN A 70 7.75 1.36 2.70
N TRP A 71 7.08 0.37 3.28
CA TRP A 71 6.40 0.53 4.57
C TRP A 71 7.37 0.58 5.77
N GLU A 72 8.64 0.17 5.62
CA GLU A 72 9.58 0.02 6.73
C GLU A 72 9.80 1.31 7.54
N PRO A 73 10.01 2.51 6.94
CA PRO A 73 10.12 3.75 7.71
C PRO A 73 8.83 4.09 8.47
N THR A 74 7.68 3.92 7.83
CA THR A 74 6.36 4.12 8.46
C THR A 74 6.17 3.18 9.64
N LEU A 75 6.50 1.89 9.46
CA LEU A 75 6.36 0.86 10.50
C LEU A 75 7.34 1.09 11.65
N GLU A 76 8.59 1.44 11.38
CA GLU A 76 9.59 1.77 12.41
C GLU A 76 9.09 2.88 13.33
N LYS A 77 8.63 3.99 12.74
CA LYS A 77 8.05 5.11 13.49
C LYS A 77 6.79 4.70 14.25
N LEU A 78 5.90 3.95 13.61
CA LEU A 78 4.65 3.50 14.21
C LEU A 78 4.88 2.57 15.41
N PHE A 79 5.78 1.59 15.30
CA PHE A 79 6.15 0.73 16.42
C PHE A 79 6.79 1.54 17.56
N ALA A 80 7.61 2.55 17.26
CA ALA A 80 8.18 3.42 18.29
C ALA A 80 7.10 4.21 19.07
N ILE A 81 6.08 4.75 18.38
CA ILE A 81 4.93 5.44 19.00
C ILE A 81 4.17 4.50 19.95
N HIS A 82 3.93 3.26 19.52
CA HIS A 82 3.13 2.30 20.29
C HIS A 82 3.93 1.54 21.37
N SER A 83 5.27 1.53 21.30
CA SER A 83 6.15 0.87 22.30
C SER A 83 6.54 1.76 23.47
N THR A 84 6.56 3.08 23.29
CA THR A 84 6.95 4.05 24.35
C THR A 84 5.85 4.22 25.39
N SER A 85 4.59 4.08 24.98
CA SER A 85 3.44 4.31 25.84
C SER A 85 3.13 3.15 26.79
N SER A 86 3.48 1.92 26.41
CA SER A 86 3.31 0.72 27.27
C SER A 86 4.27 0.68 28.48
N ARG A 87 5.35 1.48 28.47
CA ARG A 87 6.35 1.50 29.54
C ARG A 87 6.25 2.69 30.50
N SER A 88 5.46 3.72 30.18
CA SER A 88 5.52 5.02 30.87
C SER A 88 4.17 5.58 31.34
N ASN A 89 3.03 5.16 30.77
CA ASN A 89 1.72 5.68 31.21
C ASN A 89 0.58 4.68 31.00
N SER A 90 -0.04 4.22 32.08
CA SER A 90 -1.26 3.39 32.07
C SER A 90 -2.52 4.10 31.50
N ASN A 91 -2.38 5.35 31.02
CA ASN A 91 -3.46 6.20 30.52
C ASN A 91 -3.39 6.46 29.00
N SER A 92 -2.50 5.81 28.24
CA SER A 92 -2.51 5.96 26.78
C SER A 92 -3.55 5.04 26.14
N ASN A 93 -4.54 5.59 25.42
CA ASN A 93 -5.50 4.84 24.59
C ASN A 93 -4.87 4.22 23.33
N LEU A 94 -3.55 4.05 23.30
CA LEU A 94 -2.81 3.51 22.16
C LEU A 94 -2.94 1.99 22.13
N PRO A 95 -3.48 1.39 21.04
CA PRO A 95 -3.56 -0.05 20.95
C PRO A 95 -2.17 -0.67 20.82
N GLN A 96 -1.89 -1.77 21.52
CA GLN A 96 -0.65 -2.52 21.30
C GLN A 96 -0.64 -3.09 19.87
N ILE A 97 0.42 -2.82 19.11
CA ILE A 97 0.66 -3.46 17.81
C ILE A 97 1.46 -4.74 18.07
N ARG A 98 0.86 -5.88 17.74
CA ARG A 98 1.47 -7.20 17.86
C ARG A 98 2.57 -7.38 16.83
N GLU A 99 2.20 -7.18 15.57
CA GLU A 99 3.02 -7.36 14.39
C GLU A 99 2.38 -6.65 13.20
N ALA A 100 3.15 -6.47 12.14
CA ALA A 100 2.65 -6.04 10.84
C ALA A 100 3.11 -7.03 9.78
N TRP A 101 2.31 -7.22 8.75
CA TRP A 101 2.67 -7.99 7.56
C TRP A 101 2.56 -7.09 6.33
N ALA A 102 3.55 -7.12 5.45
CA ALA A 102 3.46 -6.50 4.14
C ALA A 102 3.53 -7.59 3.07
N LEU A 103 2.49 -7.68 2.25
CA LEU A 103 2.39 -8.64 1.15
C LEU A 103 2.66 -7.90 -0.17
N GLU A 104 3.37 -8.57 -1.07
CA GLU A 104 3.79 -7.98 -2.33
C GLU A 104 2.94 -8.45 -3.50
N TRP A 105 2.54 -7.51 -4.36
CA TRP A 105 1.84 -7.83 -5.60
C TRP A 105 2.74 -8.71 -6.47
N GLN A 106 2.18 -9.79 -7.05
CA GLN A 106 2.91 -10.82 -7.81
C GLN A 106 3.87 -10.27 -8.88
N SER A 107 3.56 -9.13 -9.48
CA SER A 107 4.36 -8.47 -10.52
C SER A 107 5.38 -7.45 -10.00
N HIS A 108 5.51 -7.26 -8.68
CA HIS A 108 6.31 -6.19 -8.07
C HIS A 108 7.44 -6.73 -7.17
N GLY A 109 8.47 -5.89 -7.01
CA GLY A 109 9.71 -6.13 -6.25
C GLY A 109 10.16 -7.59 -6.21
N GLU A 110 10.22 -8.22 -5.04
CA GLU A 110 10.74 -9.57 -4.89
C GLU A 110 9.83 -10.63 -5.51
N SER A 111 8.50 -10.47 -5.41
CA SER A 111 7.54 -11.34 -6.08
C SER A 111 7.75 -11.37 -7.59
N ALA A 112 8.07 -10.24 -8.21
CA ALA A 112 8.33 -10.17 -9.65
C ALA A 112 9.51 -11.07 -10.06
N VAL A 113 10.57 -11.06 -9.25
CA VAL A 113 11.76 -11.90 -9.47
C VAL A 113 11.42 -13.38 -9.31
N LEU A 114 10.65 -13.74 -8.28
CA LEU A 114 10.15 -15.11 -8.08
C LEU A 114 9.29 -15.59 -9.26
N ASN A 115 8.52 -14.68 -9.85
CA ASN A 115 7.53 -14.98 -10.89
C ASN A 115 8.01 -14.67 -12.31
N GLN A 116 9.28 -14.32 -12.53
CA GLN A 116 9.78 -13.80 -13.81
C GLN A 116 9.40 -14.68 -15.01
N ASN A 117 9.44 -16.01 -14.85
CA ASN A 117 9.10 -16.96 -15.90
C ASN A 117 7.60 -17.05 -16.19
N SER A 118 6.77 -16.75 -15.18
CA SER A 118 5.31 -16.80 -15.27
C SER A 118 4.70 -15.51 -15.78
N LEU A 119 5.29 -14.37 -15.42
CA LEU A 119 4.74 -13.05 -15.76
C LEU A 119 4.83 -12.77 -17.27
N GLN A 120 5.95 -13.11 -17.91
CA GLN A 120 6.20 -12.82 -19.33
C GLN A 120 5.89 -11.34 -19.70
N ASP A 121 5.89 -10.99 -20.98
CA ASP A 121 5.47 -9.66 -21.44
C ASP A 121 3.94 -9.53 -21.51
N ASP A 122 3.24 -10.02 -20.47
CA ASP A 122 1.78 -10.05 -20.40
C ASP A 122 1.29 -9.37 -19.12
N ALA A 123 0.74 -8.16 -19.27
CA ALA A 123 0.21 -7.40 -18.14
C ALA A 123 -0.98 -8.09 -17.45
N GLU A 124 -1.71 -8.98 -18.14
CA GLU A 124 -2.83 -9.74 -17.59
C GLU A 124 -2.40 -10.98 -16.79
N SER A 125 -1.10 -11.27 -16.72
CA SER A 125 -0.61 -12.40 -15.92
C SER A 125 -0.72 -12.16 -14.41
N ALA A 126 -0.81 -10.89 -13.96
CA ALA A 126 -0.90 -10.53 -12.54
C ALA A 126 -1.79 -9.30 -12.26
N PRO A 127 -3.09 -9.31 -12.61
CA PRO A 127 -4.03 -8.22 -12.31
C PRO A 127 -4.33 -8.11 -10.80
N LEU A 128 -4.88 -6.97 -10.36
CA LEU A 128 -5.18 -6.67 -8.96
C LEU A 128 -6.18 -7.63 -8.32
N ASN A 129 -7.15 -8.16 -9.07
CA ASN A 129 -8.04 -9.21 -8.55
C ASN A 129 -7.27 -10.47 -8.16
N LEU A 130 -6.22 -10.84 -8.91
CA LEU A 130 -5.39 -11.99 -8.58
C LEU A 130 -4.57 -11.73 -7.30
N TRP A 131 -4.12 -10.49 -7.10
CA TRP A 131 -3.50 -10.10 -5.83
C TRP A 131 -4.51 -10.10 -4.68
N GLY A 132 -5.73 -9.60 -4.88
CA GLY A 132 -6.82 -9.67 -3.91
C GLY A 132 -7.12 -11.11 -3.47
N ILE A 133 -7.13 -12.07 -4.40
CA ILE A 133 -7.28 -13.50 -4.07
C ILE A 133 -6.07 -14.03 -3.27
N ALA A 134 -4.84 -13.65 -3.62
CA ALA A 134 -3.65 -14.04 -2.86
C ALA A 134 -3.71 -13.51 -1.41
N ILE A 135 -4.14 -12.25 -1.24
CA ILE A 135 -4.36 -11.65 0.08
C ILE A 135 -5.48 -12.40 0.82
N ALA A 136 -6.58 -12.74 0.16
CA ALA A 136 -7.67 -13.52 0.75
C ALA A 136 -7.22 -14.91 1.22
N ASN A 137 -6.32 -15.57 0.47
CA ASN A 137 -5.73 -16.84 0.87
C ASN A 137 -4.84 -16.68 2.12
N PHE A 138 -4.05 -15.61 2.19
CA PHE A 138 -3.26 -15.30 3.39
C PHE A 138 -4.15 -15.05 4.61
N LEU A 139 -5.26 -14.31 4.45
CA LEU A 139 -6.24 -14.06 5.51
C LEU A 139 -6.89 -15.34 6.06
N LYS A 140 -6.94 -16.42 5.25
CA LYS A 140 -7.46 -17.74 5.63
C LYS A 140 -6.39 -18.68 6.20
N SER A 141 -5.13 -18.25 6.26
CA SER A 141 -4.00 -19.09 6.69
C SER A 141 -3.77 -19.05 8.21
N ASP A 142 -3.06 -20.05 8.72
CA ASP A 142 -2.67 -20.14 10.14
C ASP A 142 -1.76 -18.99 10.59
N HIS A 143 -1.14 -18.24 9.65
CA HIS A 143 -0.30 -17.09 9.98
C HIS A 143 -1.06 -15.98 10.72
N VAL A 144 -2.37 -15.86 10.49
CA VAL A 144 -3.21 -14.80 11.05
C VAL A 144 -4.48 -15.31 11.71
N ALA A 145 -4.62 -16.63 11.86
CA ALA A 145 -5.78 -17.24 12.49
C ALA A 145 -5.98 -16.72 13.93
N GLY A 146 -7.17 -16.17 14.20
CA GLY A 146 -7.52 -15.60 15.51
C GLY A 146 -6.94 -14.21 15.81
N HIS A 147 -6.26 -13.57 14.86
CA HIS A 147 -5.72 -12.22 15.04
C HIS A 147 -6.81 -11.16 14.85
N ARG A 148 -6.63 -9.99 15.48
CA ARG A 148 -7.43 -8.78 15.18
C ARG A 148 -6.76 -8.02 14.05
N LEU A 149 -7.34 -8.06 12.86
CA LEU A 149 -6.71 -7.60 11.63
C LEU A 149 -7.15 -6.20 11.25
N TYR A 150 -6.17 -5.36 10.91
CA TYR A 150 -6.42 -4.01 10.39
C TYR A 150 -5.68 -3.85 9.07
N GLY A 151 -6.42 -3.54 8.01
CA GLY A 151 -5.86 -3.37 6.67
C GLY A 151 -5.44 -1.92 6.44
N VAL A 152 -4.23 -1.71 5.91
CA VAL A 152 -3.71 -0.41 5.50
C VAL A 152 -3.23 -0.53 4.06
N GLY A 153 -3.97 0.09 3.14
CA GLY A 153 -3.63 0.11 1.72
C GLY A 153 -3.17 1.49 1.28
N TYR A 154 -2.19 1.55 0.39
CA TYR A 154 -1.77 2.78 -0.30
C TYR A 154 -1.98 2.66 -1.80
N SER A 155 -2.57 3.68 -2.45
CA SER A 155 -2.76 3.71 -3.91
C SER A 155 -3.41 2.41 -4.41
N SER A 156 -2.86 1.70 -5.39
CA SER A 156 -3.40 0.42 -5.86
C SER A 156 -3.49 -0.67 -4.78
N GLY A 157 -2.72 -0.56 -3.69
CA GLY A 157 -2.84 -1.41 -2.51
C GLY A 157 -4.19 -1.30 -1.81
N THR A 158 -4.88 -0.15 -1.93
CA THR A 158 -6.26 0.03 -1.46
C THR A 158 -7.24 -0.85 -2.26
N VAL A 159 -7.01 -1.01 -3.56
CA VAL A 159 -7.81 -1.87 -4.44
C VAL A 159 -7.58 -3.33 -4.08
N GLY A 160 -6.32 -3.76 -3.96
CA GLY A 160 -5.97 -5.13 -3.55
C GLY A 160 -6.59 -5.52 -2.20
N LEU A 161 -6.49 -4.62 -1.21
CA LEU A 161 -7.11 -4.78 0.11
C LEU A 161 -8.63 -4.97 0.01
N LEU A 162 -9.33 -4.10 -0.72
CA LEU A 162 -10.78 -4.20 -0.82
C LEU A 162 -11.23 -5.43 -1.63
N LEU A 163 -10.49 -5.81 -2.67
CA LEU A 163 -10.80 -7.02 -3.44
C LEU A 163 -10.62 -8.29 -2.60
N SER A 164 -9.73 -8.28 -1.59
CA SER A 164 -9.53 -9.44 -0.71
C SER A 164 -10.71 -9.72 0.22
N THR A 165 -11.66 -8.79 0.37
CA THR A 165 -12.84 -9.00 1.22
C THR A 165 -14.01 -9.67 0.51
N ARG A 166 -13.94 -9.84 -0.83
CA ARG A 166 -15.08 -10.28 -1.65
C ARG A 166 -15.64 -11.64 -1.28
N ASP A 167 -14.76 -12.56 -0.86
CA ASP A 167 -15.11 -13.96 -0.61
C ASP A 167 -15.35 -14.24 0.89
N PHE A 168 -15.69 -13.20 1.65
CA PHE A 168 -15.97 -13.29 3.08
C PHE A 168 -17.38 -12.80 3.40
N ASP A 169 -18.18 -13.65 4.07
CA ASP A 169 -19.52 -13.27 4.56
C ASP A 169 -19.46 -12.12 5.59
N LYS A 170 -18.39 -12.11 6.38
CA LYS A 170 -18.04 -11.03 7.31
C LYS A 170 -16.61 -10.64 7.04
N SER A 171 -16.35 -9.34 6.97
CA SER A 171 -14.99 -8.84 6.77
C SER A 171 -14.01 -9.50 7.75
N PRO A 172 -12.86 -9.99 7.24
CA PRO A 172 -11.79 -10.48 8.11
C PRO A 172 -11.09 -9.33 8.85
N TYR A 173 -11.32 -8.08 8.43
CA TYR A 173 -10.76 -6.88 9.03
C TYR A 173 -11.68 -6.27 10.08
N ASN A 174 -11.11 -5.90 11.23
CA ASN A 174 -11.76 -5.11 12.26
C ASN A 174 -11.80 -3.61 11.92
N GLY A 175 -10.93 -3.15 11.01
CA GLY A 175 -10.90 -1.77 10.53
C GLY A 175 -9.98 -1.64 9.33
N ILE A 176 -10.22 -0.62 8.51
CA ILE A 176 -9.51 -0.39 7.24
C ILE A 176 -9.08 1.07 7.16
N ILE A 177 -7.84 1.30 6.71
CA ILE A 177 -7.31 2.63 6.36
C ILE A 177 -6.91 2.61 4.89
N LEU A 178 -7.52 3.47 4.10
CA LEU A 178 -7.23 3.65 2.68
C LEU A 178 -6.47 4.95 2.49
N ILE A 179 -5.22 4.88 2.08
CA ILE A 179 -4.36 6.03 1.85
C ILE A 179 -4.25 6.27 0.36
N GLU A 180 -4.63 7.45 -0.09
CA GLU A 180 -4.59 7.84 -1.50
C GLU A 180 -5.27 6.79 -2.42
N PRO A 181 -6.52 6.38 -2.15
CA PRO A 181 -7.18 5.31 -2.90
C PRO A 181 -7.36 5.66 -4.38
N SER A 182 -6.82 4.78 -5.25
CA SER A 182 -6.81 4.96 -6.70
C SER A 182 -7.93 4.15 -7.38
N MET A 183 -9.19 4.42 -7.03
CA MET A 183 -10.33 3.67 -7.55
C MET A 183 -11.57 4.53 -7.77
N MET A 184 -12.40 4.10 -8.71
CA MET A 184 -13.66 4.76 -9.07
C MET A 184 -14.69 3.71 -9.48
N ASP A 185 -15.93 4.11 -9.70
CA ASP A 185 -16.96 3.24 -10.27
C ASP A 185 -17.17 3.47 -11.77
N SER A 186 -17.98 2.61 -12.38
CA SER A 186 -18.26 2.66 -13.81
C SER A 186 -19.00 3.94 -14.24
N ASP A 187 -19.78 4.57 -13.36
CA ASP A 187 -20.53 5.77 -13.70
C ASP A 187 -19.64 7.01 -13.68
N THR A 188 -18.74 7.10 -12.69
CA THR A 188 -17.68 8.10 -12.68
C THR A 188 -16.78 7.97 -13.91
N TRP A 189 -16.45 6.74 -14.32
CA TRP A 189 -15.73 6.48 -15.56
C TRP A 189 -16.52 6.92 -16.81
N LYS A 190 -17.79 6.54 -16.95
CA LYS A 190 -18.60 6.95 -18.11
C LYS A 190 -18.75 8.47 -18.22
N ALA A 191 -18.83 9.16 -17.08
CA ALA A 191 -19.04 10.61 -17.04
C ALA A 191 -17.77 11.44 -17.27
N ASN A 192 -16.60 10.95 -16.83
CA ASN A 192 -15.35 11.74 -16.80
C ASN A 192 -14.15 11.01 -17.43
N GLY A 193 -14.37 9.81 -17.97
CA GLY A 193 -13.35 8.88 -18.43
C GLY A 193 -12.51 9.47 -19.55
N GLU A 194 -13.16 9.95 -20.61
CA GLU A 194 -12.49 10.46 -21.81
C GLU A 194 -11.81 11.81 -21.56
N ASP A 195 -12.45 12.70 -20.81
CA ASP A 195 -12.03 14.10 -20.70
C ASP A 195 -11.05 14.40 -19.55
N GLU A 196 -11.11 13.64 -18.44
CA GLU A 196 -10.31 13.94 -17.24
C GLU A 196 -9.47 12.74 -16.79
N ILE A 197 -10.09 11.56 -16.68
CA ILE A 197 -9.44 10.39 -16.06
C ILE A 197 -8.40 9.76 -17.00
N GLN A 198 -8.79 9.42 -18.23
CA GLN A 198 -7.90 8.78 -19.21
C GLN A 198 -6.66 9.65 -19.52
N PRO A 199 -6.77 10.98 -19.76
CA PRO A 199 -5.59 11.82 -19.99
C PRO A 199 -4.59 11.81 -18.82
N ALA A 200 -5.08 11.82 -17.57
CA ALA A 200 -4.21 11.74 -16.39
C ALA A 200 -3.44 10.40 -16.33
N PHE A 201 -4.12 9.27 -16.54
CA PHE A 201 -3.48 7.96 -16.57
C PHE A 201 -2.59 7.73 -17.80
N ASP A 202 -2.91 8.35 -18.94
CA ASP A 202 -2.06 8.33 -20.14
C ASP A 202 -0.75 9.08 -19.92
N MET A 203 -0.78 10.21 -19.21
CA MET A 203 0.43 10.93 -18.82
C MET A 203 1.35 10.03 -17.98
N VAL A 204 0.80 9.35 -16.97
CA VAL A 204 1.56 8.40 -16.13
C VAL A 204 2.08 7.23 -16.96
N THR A 205 1.23 6.64 -17.81
CA THR A 205 1.60 5.54 -18.71
C THR A 205 2.75 5.93 -19.63
N ASN A 206 2.69 7.12 -20.22
CA ASN A 206 3.74 7.63 -21.10
C ASN A 206 5.04 7.88 -20.32
N ALA A 207 4.97 8.42 -19.10
CA ALA A 207 6.15 8.57 -18.25
C ALA A 207 6.78 7.20 -17.92
N VAL A 208 5.97 6.18 -17.63
CA VAL A 208 6.44 4.81 -17.36
C VAL A 208 7.12 4.19 -18.59
N LYS A 209 6.55 4.35 -19.79
CA LYS A 209 7.10 3.77 -21.03
C LYS A 209 8.45 4.36 -21.45
N HIS A 210 8.71 5.62 -21.09
CA HIS A 210 9.92 6.34 -21.52
C HIS A 210 10.95 6.52 -20.40
N ARG A 211 10.66 6.06 -19.18
CA ARG A 211 11.62 6.15 -18.08
C ARG A 211 12.77 5.18 -18.31
N ARG A 212 13.94 5.57 -17.83
CA ARG A 212 15.09 4.68 -17.71
C ARG A 212 14.76 3.53 -16.77
N ASP A 213 15.08 2.31 -17.19
CA ASP A 213 14.78 1.07 -16.48
C ASP A 213 16.01 0.19 -16.21
N ALA A 214 17.20 0.60 -16.67
CA ALA A 214 18.46 -0.09 -16.48
C ALA A 214 19.62 0.85 -16.08
N TRP A 215 20.50 0.37 -15.19
CA TRP A 215 21.69 1.08 -14.68
C TRP A 215 22.87 0.14 -14.54
N ALA A 216 24.10 0.66 -14.63
CA ALA A 216 25.30 -0.17 -14.48
C ALA A 216 25.39 -0.85 -13.10
N THR A 217 25.02 -0.11 -12.04
CA THR A 217 25.02 -0.61 -10.66
C THR A 217 23.86 -0.01 -9.86
N ARG A 218 23.58 -0.56 -8.68
CA ARG A 218 22.58 0.00 -7.74
C ARG A 218 22.95 1.40 -7.29
N GLU A 219 24.23 1.69 -7.08
CA GLU A 219 24.73 3.02 -6.71
C GLU A 219 24.48 4.04 -7.83
N ALA A 220 24.67 3.64 -9.09
CA ALA A 220 24.36 4.48 -10.24
C ALA A 220 22.85 4.75 -10.35
N ALA A 221 22.01 3.76 -10.03
CA ALA A 221 20.56 3.93 -9.96
C ALA A 221 20.15 4.87 -8.82
N MET A 222 20.72 4.70 -7.63
CA MET A 222 20.48 5.57 -6.47
C MET A 222 20.80 7.03 -6.79
N LYS A 223 21.99 7.30 -7.39
CA LYS A 223 22.37 8.64 -7.85
C LYS A 223 21.39 9.19 -8.88
N PHE A 224 20.91 8.35 -9.80
CA PHE A 224 19.90 8.75 -10.77
C PHE A 224 18.60 9.16 -10.08
N PHE A 225 18.07 8.36 -9.15
CA PHE A 225 16.83 8.67 -8.43
C PHE A 225 16.96 9.95 -7.59
N MET A 226 17.99 10.06 -6.75
CA MET A 226 18.19 11.26 -5.92
C MET A 226 18.40 12.55 -6.74
N GLY A 227 18.82 12.44 -7.99
CA GLY A 227 19.14 13.58 -8.85
C GLY A 227 17.94 14.19 -9.60
N ARG A 228 16.74 13.60 -9.55
CA ARG A 228 15.62 14.07 -10.38
C ARG A 228 14.23 13.78 -9.81
N PHE A 229 13.27 14.58 -10.27
CA PHE A 229 11.85 14.36 -10.03
C PHE A 229 11.35 13.06 -10.69
N PRO A 230 10.43 12.31 -10.04
CA PRO A 230 9.83 12.59 -8.72
C PRO A 230 10.66 12.15 -7.52
N TRP A 231 11.64 11.26 -7.71
CA TRP A 231 12.35 10.59 -6.62
C TRP A 231 13.16 11.51 -5.70
N ASN A 232 13.63 12.67 -6.19
CA ASN A 232 14.35 13.63 -5.36
C ASN A 232 13.45 14.36 -4.34
N ALA A 233 12.12 14.26 -4.46
CA ALA A 233 11.18 14.75 -3.47
C ALA A 233 10.88 13.71 -2.37
N TRP A 234 11.21 12.43 -2.60
CA TRP A 234 10.94 11.35 -1.66
C TRP A 234 11.85 11.41 -0.43
N ASP A 235 11.38 10.83 0.67
CA ASP A 235 12.20 10.61 1.86
C ASP A 235 13.45 9.77 1.48
N PRO A 236 14.67 10.19 1.88
CA PRO A 236 15.90 9.48 1.54
C PRO A 236 15.90 7.99 1.92
N ARG A 237 15.20 7.59 3.00
CA ARG A 237 15.05 6.19 3.41
C ARG A 237 14.25 5.40 2.38
N ILE A 238 13.19 6.00 1.83
CA ILE A 238 12.37 5.39 0.77
C ILE A 238 13.16 5.27 -0.53
N VAL A 239 13.95 6.27 -0.90
CA VAL A 239 14.81 6.20 -2.10
C VAL A 239 15.85 5.09 -1.95
N ALA A 240 16.47 4.95 -0.77
CA ALA A 240 17.43 3.88 -0.50
C ALA A 240 16.79 2.49 -0.64
N LEU A 241 15.60 2.30 -0.05
CA LEU A 241 14.83 1.07 -0.19
C LEU A 241 14.45 0.78 -1.64
N PHE A 242 14.10 1.80 -2.41
CA PHE A 242 13.75 1.66 -3.82
C PHE A 242 14.94 1.21 -4.68
N ALA A 243 16.12 1.79 -4.46
CA ALA A 243 17.34 1.38 -5.15
C ALA A 243 17.78 -0.05 -4.78
N GLU A 244 17.47 -0.50 -3.56
CA GLU A 244 17.80 -1.83 -3.08
C GLU A 244 16.81 -2.91 -3.55
N HIS A 245 15.51 -2.68 -3.39
CA HIS A 245 14.51 -3.75 -3.56
C HIS A 245 13.75 -3.68 -4.89
N ALA A 246 13.71 -2.51 -5.53
CA ALA A 246 12.98 -2.35 -6.79
C ALA A 246 13.81 -2.66 -8.04
N LEU A 247 15.07 -3.08 -7.86
CA LEU A 247 15.97 -3.51 -8.94
C LEU A 247 16.44 -4.95 -8.73
N THR A 248 16.70 -5.64 -9.83
CA THR A 248 17.25 -6.99 -9.91
C THR A 248 18.43 -7.05 -10.88
N SER A 249 19.18 -8.15 -10.88
CA SER A 249 20.26 -8.36 -11.84
C SER A 249 19.72 -8.56 -13.25
N GLY A 250 20.37 -7.95 -14.24
CA GLY A 250 20.02 -8.06 -15.64
C GLY A 250 21.24 -7.96 -16.54
N LYS A 251 20.99 -7.81 -17.85
CA LYS A 251 22.01 -7.52 -18.85
C LYS A 251 21.59 -6.33 -19.68
N ASP A 252 22.54 -5.46 -20.02
CA ASP A 252 22.30 -4.36 -20.94
C ASP A 252 22.22 -4.84 -22.41
N LYS A 253 22.06 -3.90 -23.35
CA LYS A 253 21.95 -4.18 -24.79
C LYS A 253 23.19 -4.86 -25.37
N ASP A 254 24.34 -4.67 -24.74
CA ASP A 254 25.63 -5.24 -25.16
C ASP A 254 25.94 -6.55 -24.40
N GLY A 255 25.05 -7.00 -23.51
CA GLY A 255 25.18 -8.22 -22.73
C GLY A 255 25.97 -8.07 -21.43
N ASN A 256 26.38 -6.86 -21.06
CA ASN A 256 27.12 -6.62 -19.81
C ASN A 256 26.18 -6.71 -18.61
N PRO A 257 26.66 -7.19 -17.44
CA PRO A 257 25.89 -7.15 -16.20
C PRO A 257 25.41 -5.74 -15.87
N CYS A 258 24.14 -5.62 -15.53
CA CYS A 258 23.53 -4.37 -15.09
C CYS A 258 22.46 -4.66 -14.03
N VAL A 259 21.85 -3.61 -13.50
CA VAL A 259 20.62 -3.72 -12.70
C VAL A 259 19.46 -3.14 -13.47
N VAL A 260 18.34 -3.84 -13.43
CA VAL A 260 17.08 -3.47 -14.10
C VAL A 260 15.95 -3.41 -13.09
N ARG A 261 14.87 -2.71 -13.42
CA ARG A 261 13.63 -2.75 -12.62
C ARG A 261 13.15 -4.18 -12.42
N SER A 262 12.84 -4.57 -11.18
CA SER A 262 12.29 -5.90 -10.89
C SER A 262 10.89 -6.08 -11.45
N CYS A 263 10.06 -5.04 -11.40
CA CYS A 263 8.73 -5.04 -12.02
C CYS A 263 8.86 -4.85 -13.53
N PRO A 264 8.37 -5.79 -14.37
CA PRO A 264 8.39 -5.61 -15.81
C PRO A 264 7.58 -4.39 -16.21
N MET A 265 8.14 -3.55 -17.08
CA MET A 265 7.56 -2.26 -17.46
C MET A 265 6.11 -2.38 -17.93
N ILE A 266 5.75 -3.47 -18.62
CA ILE A 266 4.39 -3.70 -19.13
C ILE A 266 3.34 -3.79 -18.02
N HIS A 267 3.68 -4.35 -16.86
CA HIS A 267 2.78 -4.42 -15.71
C HIS A 267 2.49 -3.06 -15.10
N GLU A 268 3.45 -2.13 -15.14
CA GLU A 268 3.21 -0.75 -14.69
C GLU A 268 2.52 0.08 -15.77
N ALA A 269 2.94 -0.06 -17.02
CA ALA A 269 2.46 0.75 -18.14
C ALA A 269 1.01 0.43 -18.54
N LEU A 270 0.57 -0.82 -18.39
CA LEU A 270 -0.79 -1.24 -18.73
C LEU A 270 -1.67 -1.46 -17.49
N ALA A 271 -1.17 -1.10 -16.30
CA ALA A 271 -1.87 -1.34 -15.04
C ALA A 271 -3.28 -0.77 -15.04
N PHE A 272 -3.44 0.47 -15.52
CA PHE A 272 -4.75 1.13 -15.52
C PHE A 272 -5.75 0.40 -16.42
N GLN A 273 -5.37 0.09 -17.66
CA GLN A 273 -6.23 -0.59 -18.63
C GLN A 273 -6.62 -1.99 -18.15
N VAL A 274 -5.66 -2.77 -17.66
CA VAL A 274 -5.88 -4.13 -17.14
C VAL A 274 -6.76 -4.12 -15.89
N ASN A 275 -6.67 -3.08 -15.07
CA ASN A 275 -7.33 -3.04 -13.75
C ASN A 275 -8.56 -2.14 -13.66
N LEU A 276 -9.04 -1.56 -14.77
CA LEU A 276 -10.18 -0.65 -14.74
C LEU A 276 -11.39 -1.27 -14.03
N LYS A 277 -11.79 -2.48 -14.42
CA LYS A 277 -12.89 -3.21 -13.75
C LYS A 277 -12.57 -3.55 -12.28
N ASN A 278 -11.30 -3.83 -11.96
CA ASN A 278 -10.88 -4.09 -10.58
C ASN A 278 -11.10 -2.86 -9.68
N THR A 279 -10.95 -1.64 -10.22
CA THR A 279 -11.28 -0.42 -9.48
C THR A 279 -12.77 -0.30 -9.18
N TRP A 280 -13.63 -0.65 -10.14
CA TRP A 280 -15.10 -0.64 -9.96
C TRP A 280 -15.52 -1.65 -8.90
N ASP A 281 -15.03 -2.89 -9.02
CA ASP A 281 -15.33 -3.97 -8.09
C ASP A 281 -14.86 -3.61 -6.65
N ALA A 282 -13.72 -2.92 -6.51
CA ALA A 282 -13.17 -2.51 -5.22
C ALA A 282 -13.98 -1.38 -4.57
N VAL A 283 -14.34 -0.33 -5.31
CA VAL A 283 -15.07 0.81 -4.72
C VAL A 283 -16.47 0.41 -4.24
N GLU A 284 -17.09 -0.61 -4.87
CA GLU A 284 -18.34 -1.20 -4.36
C GLU A 284 -18.18 -1.86 -2.99
N GLN A 285 -17.00 -2.39 -2.68
CA GLN A 285 -16.75 -2.98 -1.35
C GLN A 285 -16.80 -1.94 -0.26
N ILE A 286 -16.44 -0.68 -0.54
CA ILE A 286 -16.58 0.41 0.45
C ILE A 286 -18.05 0.53 0.89
N SER A 287 -18.99 0.56 -0.05
CA SER A 287 -20.42 0.65 0.27
C SER A 287 -20.92 -0.58 1.03
N LYS A 288 -20.47 -1.79 0.65
CA LYS A 288 -20.84 -3.05 1.30
C LYS A 288 -20.31 -3.13 2.74
N LEU A 289 -19.02 -2.85 2.93
CA LEU A 289 -18.34 -2.95 4.22
C LEU A 289 -18.74 -1.84 5.19
N SER A 290 -19.04 -0.64 4.68
CA SER A 290 -19.39 0.51 5.53
C SER A 290 -20.86 0.53 5.97
N SER A 291 -21.65 -0.49 5.61
CA SER A 291 -23.09 -0.54 5.84
C SER A 291 -23.52 -1.79 6.62
N GLY A 292 -24.72 -1.74 7.21
CA GLY A 292 -25.34 -2.89 7.89
C GLY A 292 -24.81 -3.19 9.30
N SER A 293 -25.25 -4.32 9.85
CA SER A 293 -24.95 -4.76 11.23
C SER A 293 -23.52 -5.28 11.42
N SER A 294 -22.84 -5.65 10.33
CA SER A 294 -21.43 -6.10 10.30
C SER A 294 -20.50 -5.00 9.78
N ARG A 295 -20.87 -3.73 9.97
CA ARG A 295 -20.12 -2.57 9.47
C ARG A 295 -18.65 -2.60 9.93
N VAL A 296 -17.74 -2.41 8.99
CA VAL A 296 -16.32 -2.17 9.23
C VAL A 296 -16.05 -0.67 9.13
N PRO A 297 -15.41 -0.04 10.13
CA PRO A 297 -14.98 1.34 10.00
C PRO A 297 -13.87 1.45 8.94
N ILE A 298 -14.11 2.29 7.93
CA ILE A 298 -13.15 2.60 6.86
C ILE A 298 -12.74 4.06 7.00
N HIS A 299 -11.46 4.32 7.20
CA HIS A 299 -10.89 5.66 7.19
C HIS A 299 -10.19 5.92 5.86
N VAL A 300 -10.39 7.10 5.29
CA VAL A 300 -9.73 7.52 4.05
C VAL A 300 -8.76 8.65 4.37
N VAL A 301 -7.55 8.56 3.83
CA VAL A 301 -6.50 9.57 3.95
C VAL A 301 -6.16 10.06 2.56
N PHE A 302 -6.15 11.38 2.36
CA PHE A 302 -5.66 12.01 1.15
C PHE A 302 -4.53 13.00 1.45
N GLY A 303 -3.65 13.22 0.48
CA GLY A 303 -2.86 14.44 0.37
C GLY A 303 -3.75 15.62 -0.02
N GLU A 304 -3.36 16.82 0.41
CA GLU A 304 -4.07 18.06 0.06
C GLU A 304 -3.97 18.36 -1.44
N THR A 305 -2.79 18.15 -2.03
CA THR A 305 -2.52 18.48 -3.43
C THR A 305 -3.21 17.47 -4.37
N VAL A 306 -3.94 17.98 -5.35
CA VAL A 306 -4.50 17.18 -6.46
C VAL A 306 -3.47 17.17 -7.59
N ASP A 307 -2.72 16.07 -7.74
CA ASP A 307 -1.67 15.92 -8.74
C ASP A 307 -1.90 14.73 -9.70
N LEU A 308 -1.52 13.51 -9.31
CA LEU A 308 -1.60 12.30 -10.12
C LEU A 308 -2.99 11.68 -10.10
N MET A 309 -3.78 11.96 -9.06
CA MET A 309 -5.12 11.40 -8.89
C MET A 309 -6.17 12.50 -9.07
N PRO A 310 -6.95 12.47 -10.17
CA PRO A 310 -8.00 13.44 -10.41
C PRO A 310 -9.01 13.58 -9.27
N GLN A 311 -9.52 14.80 -9.08
CA GLN A 311 -10.45 15.11 -7.99
C GLN A 311 -11.73 14.26 -8.06
N VAL A 312 -12.24 13.98 -9.27
CA VAL A 312 -13.43 13.13 -9.47
C VAL A 312 -13.26 11.71 -8.92
N ILE A 313 -12.03 11.18 -8.90
CA ILE A 313 -11.74 9.87 -8.30
C ILE A 313 -11.79 9.95 -6.77
N ARG A 314 -11.21 11.01 -6.19
CA ARG A 314 -11.23 11.24 -4.74
C ARG A 314 -12.67 11.38 -4.23
N GLU A 315 -13.49 12.15 -4.94
CA GLU A 315 -14.91 12.35 -4.63
C GLU A 315 -15.72 11.06 -4.75
N CYS A 316 -15.44 10.26 -5.80
CA CYS A 316 -16.06 8.96 -5.99
C CYS A 316 -15.90 8.08 -4.76
N VAL A 317 -14.67 7.93 -4.23
CA VAL A 317 -14.38 7.03 -3.10
C VAL A 317 -15.19 7.36 -1.84
N VAL A 318 -15.51 8.63 -1.61
CA VAL A 318 -16.18 9.12 -0.39
C VAL A 318 -17.63 9.56 -0.62
N ASP A 319 -18.20 9.24 -1.78
CA ASP A 319 -19.56 9.62 -2.15
C ASP A 319 -20.62 8.89 -1.31
N LYS A 320 -21.14 9.60 -0.30
CA LYS A 320 -22.20 9.09 0.60
C LYS A 320 -23.50 8.77 -0.14
N ASN A 321 -23.79 9.42 -1.27
CA ASN A 321 -25.00 9.13 -2.04
C ASN A 321 -24.93 7.76 -2.70
N LYS A 322 -23.73 7.23 -2.91
CA LYS A 322 -23.47 5.85 -3.37
C LYS A 322 -23.31 4.84 -2.22
N GLY A 323 -23.71 5.23 -1.01
CA GLY A 323 -23.64 4.38 0.19
C GLY A 323 -22.24 4.20 0.76
N ARG A 324 -21.25 5.00 0.34
CA ARG A 324 -19.85 4.92 0.80
C ARG A 324 -19.69 5.65 2.12
N ASN A 325 -20.17 5.02 3.19
CA ASN A 325 -20.26 5.58 4.53
C ASN A 325 -18.94 5.45 5.31
N VAL A 326 -17.86 6.04 4.77
CA VAL A 326 -16.54 6.06 5.43
C VAL A 326 -16.63 6.69 6.82
N ALA A 327 -15.85 6.17 7.77
CA ALA A 327 -15.84 6.59 9.18
C ALA A 327 -15.18 7.96 9.36
N SER A 328 -14.12 8.26 8.61
CA SER A 328 -13.57 9.61 8.51
C SER A 328 -12.79 9.81 7.22
N ILE A 329 -12.56 11.08 6.91
CA ILE A 329 -11.65 11.54 5.86
C ILE A 329 -10.59 12.41 6.55
N THR A 330 -9.32 12.11 6.31
CA THR A 330 -8.18 12.89 6.81
C THR A 330 -7.43 13.46 5.62
N THR A 331 -7.01 14.71 5.70
CA THR A 331 -6.18 15.35 4.68
C THR A 331 -4.83 15.71 5.26
N ILE A 332 -3.74 15.33 4.59
CA ILE A 332 -2.37 15.68 4.95
C ILE A 332 -1.93 16.89 4.10
N PRO A 333 -1.52 18.00 4.72
CA PRO A 333 -1.19 19.23 3.99
C PRO A 333 0.10 19.08 3.17
N ASP A 334 0.25 19.95 2.15
CA ASP A 334 1.50 20.15 1.40
C ASP A 334 2.05 18.91 0.66
N VAL A 335 1.21 17.91 0.39
CA VAL A 335 1.61 16.68 -0.30
C VAL A 335 0.50 16.17 -1.24
N GLY A 336 0.89 15.51 -2.33
CA GLY A 336 -0.01 14.95 -3.35
C GLY A 336 -0.14 13.43 -3.23
N HIS A 337 -0.27 12.72 -4.35
CA HIS A 337 -0.51 11.28 -4.35
C HIS A 337 0.62 10.47 -3.68
N THR A 338 1.87 10.96 -3.73
CA THR A 338 3.06 10.26 -3.24
C THR A 338 3.33 10.42 -1.74
N ILE A 339 2.30 10.62 -0.90
CA ILE A 339 2.44 10.86 0.55
C ILE A 339 3.28 9.80 1.26
N MET A 340 3.14 8.54 0.84
CA MET A 340 3.83 7.42 1.47
C MET A 340 5.34 7.51 1.20
N GLN A 341 5.72 7.95 0.00
CA GLN A 341 7.11 8.11 -0.38
C GLN A 341 7.75 9.39 0.17
N GLU A 342 6.99 10.48 0.26
CA GLU A 342 7.51 11.80 0.67
C GLU A 342 7.51 11.99 2.19
N MET A 343 6.48 11.49 2.89
CA MET A 343 6.24 11.80 4.30
C MET A 343 5.91 10.55 5.14
N PRO A 344 6.75 9.50 5.13
CA PRO A 344 6.45 8.23 5.82
C PRO A 344 6.24 8.40 7.33
N ASP A 345 6.93 9.32 7.99
CA ASP A 345 6.73 9.59 9.42
C ASP A 345 5.38 10.25 9.71
N VAL A 346 4.89 11.13 8.83
CA VAL A 346 3.56 11.77 8.96
C VAL A 346 2.47 10.74 8.71
N VAL A 347 2.68 9.83 7.75
CA VAL A 347 1.81 8.68 7.53
C VAL A 347 1.75 7.81 8.78
N ALA A 348 2.89 7.53 9.44
CA ALA A 348 2.93 6.75 10.66
C ALA A 348 2.11 7.38 11.80
N THR A 349 2.28 8.68 12.03
CA THR A 349 1.47 9.42 13.03
C THR A 349 -0.01 9.40 12.67
N THR A 350 -0.35 9.63 11.40
CA THR A 350 -1.75 9.61 10.93
C THR A 350 -2.38 8.23 11.12
N VAL A 351 -1.68 7.16 10.78
CA VAL A 351 -2.14 5.78 11.00
C VAL A 351 -2.32 5.51 12.49
N SER A 352 -1.39 5.95 13.34
CA SER A 352 -1.50 5.81 14.81
C SER A 352 -2.79 6.46 15.33
N ASP A 353 -3.07 7.71 14.94
CA ASP A 353 -4.28 8.44 15.36
C ASP A 353 -5.58 7.73 14.91
N LEU A 354 -5.59 7.16 13.71
CA LEU A 354 -6.73 6.40 13.21
C LEU A 354 -6.86 5.05 13.93
N LEU A 355 -5.76 4.39 14.28
CA LEU A 355 -5.78 3.16 15.08
C LEU A 355 -6.36 3.39 16.49
N ILE A 356 -6.09 4.54 17.11
CA ILE A 356 -6.72 4.93 18.38
C ILE A 356 -8.25 4.98 18.20
N LYS A 357 -8.74 5.64 17.14
CA LYS A 357 -10.18 5.73 16.85
C LYS A 357 -10.81 4.36 16.60
N LEU A 358 -10.10 3.52 15.84
CA LEU A 358 -10.53 2.17 15.48
C LEU A 358 -10.59 1.20 16.67
N CYS A 359 -9.65 1.32 17.61
CA CYS A 359 -9.54 0.43 18.76
C CYS A 359 -10.25 0.95 20.02
N SER A 360 -10.74 2.20 20.00
CA SER A 360 -11.52 2.76 21.12
C SER A 360 -12.86 2.01 21.24
N PRO A 361 -13.33 1.68 22.44
CA PRO A 361 -14.65 1.09 22.62
C PRO A 361 -15.72 2.03 22.07
N SER A 362 -16.63 1.51 21.24
CA SER A 362 -17.78 2.28 20.74
C SER A 362 -18.52 2.91 21.91
N PRO A 363 -18.96 4.18 21.82
CA PRO A 363 -19.82 4.75 22.84
C PRO A 363 -21.08 3.87 22.98
N PRO A 364 -21.59 3.67 24.21
CA PRO A 364 -22.78 2.86 24.44
C PRO A 364 -23.92 3.39 23.57
N VAL A 365 -24.55 2.49 22.80
CA VAL A 365 -25.75 2.80 22.03
C VAL A 365 -26.79 3.33 23.01
N PRO A 366 -27.34 4.55 22.81
CA PRO A 366 -28.40 5.04 23.67
C PRO A 366 -29.55 4.04 23.63
N VAL A 367 -29.84 3.41 24.78
CA VAL A 367 -31.06 2.62 24.94
C VAL A 367 -32.20 3.60 24.69
N ARG A 368 -32.86 3.50 23.53
CA ARG A 368 -34.14 4.17 23.32
C ARG A 368 -35.08 3.61 24.36
N SER A 369 -35.37 4.38 25.41
CA SER A 369 -36.49 4.12 26.28
C SER A 369 -37.73 4.11 25.40
N LEU A 370 -38.32 2.94 25.21
CA LEU A 370 -39.68 2.82 24.74
C LEU A 370 -40.56 3.43 25.83
N LEU A 371 -41.04 4.65 25.57
CA LEU A 371 -42.21 5.23 26.21
C LEU A 371 -43.35 5.19 25.20
#